data_AF-A0AAJ4P8D2-F1
#
_entry.id   AF-A0AAJ4P8D2-F1
#
_cell.length_a   1.000
_cell.length_b   1.000
_cell.length_c   1.000
_cell.angle_alpha   90.00
_cell.angle_beta   90.00
_cell.angle_gamma   90.00
#
_symmetry.space_group_name_H-M   'P 1'
#
loop_
_entity.id
_entity.type
_entity.pdbx_description
1 polymer ?
#
loop_
_entity_poly.entity_id
_entity_poly.type
_entity_poly.pdbx_seq_one_letter_code
_entity_poly.pdbx_strand_id
1 'polypeptide(L)'
;MKKNRIIQSMSRKGNCLDNSPMENFFGILKQEMFYGETFDSYDELEEEIIDYMEYYNLVRKKRKLKSKTPVEYRNLALMKVA
;
A
#
# COMPACT_ATOMS: atom_id res chain seq x y z
N MET A 1 13.44 2.11 -15.05
CA MET A 1 13.65 0.66 -14.82
C MET A 1 15.10 0.23 -15.05
N LYS A 2 15.61 0.16 -16.30
CA LYS A 2 16.97 -0.35 -16.61
C LYS A 2 18.12 0.43 -15.94
N LYS A 3 18.01 1.75 -15.85
CA LYS A 3 19.00 2.63 -15.17
C LYS A 3 19.16 2.26 -13.68
N ASN A 4 18.11 1.76 -13.05
CA ASN A 4 18.09 1.39 -11.63
C ASN A 4 18.25 -0.13 -11.44
N ARG A 5 18.61 -0.88 -12.49
CA ARG A 5 18.73 -2.35 -12.50
C ARG A 5 17.43 -3.07 -12.06
N ILE A 6 16.28 -2.45 -12.29
CA ILE A 6 14.97 -3.05 -12.03
C ILE A 6 14.50 -3.75 -13.31
N ILE A 7 14.22 -5.05 -13.20
CA ILE A 7 13.65 -5.86 -14.28
C ILE A 7 12.13 -5.77 -14.18
N GLN A 8 11.48 -5.33 -15.26
CA GLN A 8 10.02 -5.34 -15.33
C GLN A 8 9.55 -6.78 -15.56
N SER A 9 8.71 -7.27 -14.65
CA SER A 9 8.01 -8.55 -14.80
C SER A 9 6.52 -8.26 -14.96
N MET A 10 5.93 -8.80 -16.02
CA MET A 10 4.49 -8.75 -16.24
C MET A 10 3.95 -10.17 -16.02
N SER A 11 2.98 -10.32 -15.12
CA SER A 11 2.31 -11.60 -14.91
C SER A 11 1.61 -12.07 -16.19
N ARG A 12 1.54 -13.39 -16.38
CA ARG A 12 0.78 -13.96 -17.50
C ARG A 12 -0.70 -13.59 -17.38
N LYS A 13 -1.37 -13.40 -18.51
CA LYS A 13 -2.82 -13.15 -18.55
C LYS A 13 -3.55 -14.26 -17.76
N GLY A 14 -4.41 -13.87 -16.83
CA GLY A 14 -5.16 -14.78 -15.96
C GLY A 14 -4.47 -15.12 -14.63
N ASN A 15 -3.28 -14.58 -14.33
CA ASN A 15 -2.65 -14.72 -13.02
C ASN A 15 -2.76 -13.41 -12.21
N CYS A 16 -3.76 -13.31 -11.34
CA CYS A 16 -4.00 -12.13 -10.51
C CYS A 16 -3.26 -12.15 -9.16
N LEU A 17 -2.59 -13.25 -8.79
CA LEU A 17 -2.00 -13.39 -7.46
C LEU A 17 -0.94 -12.32 -7.16
N ASP A 18 -0.17 -11.93 -8.18
CA ASP A 18 0.86 -10.90 -8.05
C ASP A 18 0.25 -9.50 -7.83
N ASN A 19 -0.94 -9.25 -8.37
CA ASN A 19 -1.63 -7.96 -8.26
C ASN A 19 -2.63 -7.90 -7.09
N SER A 20 -3.12 -9.05 -6.62
CA SER A 20 -4.14 -9.17 -5.58
C SER A 20 -3.82 -8.37 -4.30
N PRO A 21 -2.57 -8.31 -3.79
CA PRO A 21 -2.23 -7.47 -2.65
C PRO A 21 -2.46 -5.97 -2.91
N MET A 22 -2.14 -5.49 -4.12
CA MET A 22 -2.35 -4.10 -4.51
C MET A 22 -3.83 -3.81 -4.74
N GLU A 23 -4.58 -4.72 -5.35
CA GLU A 23 -6.04 -4.60 -5.48
C GLU A 23 -6.72 -4.50 -4.12
N ASN A 24 -6.29 -5.33 -3.16
CA ASN A 24 -6.79 -5.25 -1.79
C ASN A 24 -6.46 -3.90 -1.14
N PHE A 25 -5.24 -3.41 -1.30
CA PHE A 25 -4.85 -2.10 -0.80
C PHE A 25 -5.73 -0.98 -1.37
N PHE A 26 -5.91 -0.93 -2.69
CA PHE A 26 -6.73 0.10 -3.34
C PHE A 26 -8.20 0.00 -2.95
N GLY A 27 -8.74 -1.21 -2.75
CA GLY A 27 -10.10 -1.39 -2.25
C GLY A 27 -10.29 -0.76 -0.88
N ILE A 28 -9.33 -0.98 0.04
CA ILE A 28 -9.37 -0.42 1.40
C ILE A 28 -9.18 1.11 1.37
N LEU A 29 -8.20 1.62 0.61
CA LEU A 29 -7.96 3.06 0.47
C LEU A 29 -9.22 3.78 0.00
N LYS A 30 -9.86 3.26 -1.07
CA LYS A 30 -11.08 3.88 -1.59
C LYS A 30 -12.23 3.80 -0.59
N GLN A 31 -12.36 2.66 0.10
CA GLN A 31 -13.43 2.47 1.07
C GLN A 31 -13.31 3.40 2.29
N GLU A 32 -12.09 3.62 2.78
CA GLU A 32 -11.87 4.33 4.04
C GLU A 32 -11.67 5.84 3.86
N MET A 33 -11.12 6.28 2.73
CA MET A 33 -10.79 7.71 2.50
C MET A 33 -11.58 8.33 1.34
N PHE A 34 -11.88 7.58 0.28
CA PHE A 34 -12.39 8.18 -0.96
C PHE A 34 -13.92 8.15 -1.08
N TYR A 35 -14.56 7.03 -0.75
CA TYR A 35 -15.99 6.85 -0.98
C TYR A 35 -16.82 7.61 0.05
N GLY A 36 -17.66 8.53 -0.45
CA GLY A 36 -18.52 9.38 0.37
C GLY A 36 -17.97 10.79 0.56
N GLU A 37 -16.73 11.02 0.16
CA GLU A 37 -16.05 12.31 0.26
C GLU A 37 -16.09 13.07 -1.07
N THR A 38 -15.97 14.39 -0.97
CA THR A 38 -15.83 15.31 -2.11
C THR A 38 -14.54 16.08 -1.95
N PHE A 39 -13.78 16.21 -3.04
CA PHE A 39 -12.54 16.97 -3.07
C PHE A 39 -12.74 18.14 -4.04
N ASP A 40 -12.44 19.34 -3.59
CA ASP A 40 -12.56 20.59 -4.33
C ASP A 40 -11.42 20.77 -5.33
N SER A 41 -10.30 20.06 -5.14
CA SER A 41 -9.16 20.10 -6.04
C SER A 41 -8.39 18.78 -6.13
N TYR A 42 -7.54 18.68 -7.16
CA TYR A 42 -6.58 17.58 -7.26
C TYR A 42 -5.57 17.61 -6.12
N ASP A 43 -5.09 18.79 -5.74
CA ASP A 43 -4.07 18.96 -4.69
C ASP A 43 -4.61 18.47 -3.34
N GLU A 44 -5.86 18.79 -3.02
CA GLU A 44 -6.53 18.26 -1.81
C GLU A 44 -6.64 16.73 -1.82
N LEU A 45 -7.03 16.14 -2.95
CA LEU A 45 -7.06 14.68 -3.08
C LEU A 45 -5.66 14.07 -2.94
N GLU A 46 -4.62 14.72 -3.47
CA GLU A 46 -3.24 14.26 -3.33
C GLU A 46 -2.78 14.30 -1.87
N GLU A 47 -3.06 15.38 -1.15
CA GLU A 47 -2.76 15.53 0.28
C GLU A 47 -3.45 14.43 1.10
N GLU A 48 -4.75 14.20 0.89
CA GLU A 48 -5.50 13.14 1.57
C GLU A 48 -4.97 11.73 1.26
N ILE A 49 -4.49 11.49 0.04
CA ILE A 49 -3.80 10.24 -0.31
C ILE A 49 -2.47 10.11 0.46
N ILE A 50 -1.69 11.18 0.56
CA ILE A 50 -0.40 11.18 1.27
C ILE A 50 -0.62 10.90 2.77
N ASP A 51 -1.58 11.58 3.39
CA ASP A 51 -1.91 11.41 4.80
C ASP A 51 -2.43 10.00 5.08
N TYR A 52 -3.33 9.49 4.22
CA TYR A 52 -3.80 8.12 4.33
C TYR A 52 -2.66 7.10 4.16
N MET A 53 -1.68 7.36 3.28
CA MET A 53 -0.50 6.51 3.11
C MET A 53 0.38 6.49 4.35
N GLU A 54 0.56 7.63 5.02
CA GLU A 54 1.30 7.70 6.28
C GLU A 54 0.57 6.91 7.38
N TYR A 55 -0.72 7.18 7.56
CA TYR A 55 -1.57 6.44 8.50
C TYR A 55 -1.51 4.93 8.25
N TYR A 56 -1.69 4.49 7.00
CA TYR A 56 -1.73 3.07 6.66
C TYR A 56 -0.39 2.37 6.97
N ASN A 57 0.74 3.05 6.75
CA ASN A 57 2.06 2.45 6.92
C ASN A 57 2.60 2.52 8.35
N LEU A 58 2.33 3.62 9.05
CA LEU A 58 2.93 3.92 10.35
C LEU A 58 1.99 3.72 11.54
N VAL A 59 0.68 3.79 11.34
CA VAL A 59 -0.30 3.77 12.45
C VAL A 59 -1.19 2.54 12.40
N ARG A 60 -1.64 2.13 11.21
CA ARG A 60 -2.61 1.03 11.05
C ARG A 60 -2.04 -0.32 11.45
N LYS A 61 -2.49 -0.84 12.59
CA LYS A 61 -2.18 -2.21 13.03
C LYS A 61 -3.03 -3.23 12.28
N LYS A 62 -2.40 -4.30 11.79
CA LYS A 62 -3.09 -5.39 11.10
C LYS A 62 -3.03 -6.69 11.89
N ARG A 63 -4.19 -7.32 12.13
CA ARG A 63 -4.27 -8.64 12.79
C ARG A 63 -3.43 -9.70 12.07
N LYS A 64 -3.47 -9.73 10.73
CA LYS A 64 -2.64 -10.65 9.91
C LYS A 64 -1.13 -10.43 10.11
N LEU A 65 -0.72 -9.24 10.53
CA LEU A 65 0.67 -8.88 10.82
C LEU A 65 1.00 -8.98 12.32
N LYS A 66 0.26 -9.80 13.09
CA LYS A 66 0.43 -9.93 14.55
C LYS A 66 0.27 -8.58 15.27
N SER A 67 -0.74 -7.81 14.85
CA SER A 67 -1.07 -6.47 15.39
C SER A 67 0.06 -5.44 15.25
N LYS A 68 0.89 -5.60 14.21
CA LYS A 68 1.92 -4.63 13.82
C LYS A 68 1.47 -3.78 12.64
N THR A 69 2.11 -2.63 12.50
CA THR A 69 1.99 -1.79 11.30
C THR A 69 2.80 -2.38 10.15
N PRO A 70 2.53 -2.01 8.88
CA PRO A 70 3.33 -2.46 7.75
C PRO A 70 4.82 -2.18 7.92
N VAL A 71 5.19 -0.99 8.42
CA VAL A 71 6.60 -0.62 8.64
C VAL A 71 7.23 -1.43 9.78
N GLU A 72 6.53 -1.61 10.90
CA GLU A 72 7.02 -2.44 12.00
C GLU A 72 7.26 -3.89 11.54
N TYR A 73 6.32 -4.44 10.76
CA TYR A 73 6.44 -5.79 10.22
C TYR A 73 7.63 -5.91 9.26
N ARG A 74 7.82 -4.92 8.38
CA ARG A 74 8.96 -4.87 7.45
C ARG A 74 10.29 -4.82 8.20
N ASN A 75 10.40 -3.96 9.21
CA ASN A 75 11.64 -3.81 9.98
C ASN A 75 11.98 -5.10 10.75
N LEU A 76 10.98 -5.77 11.32
CA LEU A 76 11.18 -7.08 11.95
C LEU A 76 11.66 -8.14 10.95
N ALA A 77 11.13 -8.13 9.72
CA ALA A 77 11.57 -9.06 8.68
C ALA A 77 13.03 -8.81 8.28
N LEU A 78 13.45 -7.54 8.16
CA LEU A 78 14.83 -7.17 7.83
C LEU A 78 15.81 -7.58 8.95
N MET A 79 15.45 -7.38 10.21
CA MET A 79 16.27 -7.80 11.36
C MET A 79 16.46 -9.33 11.46
N LYS A 80 15.59 -10.14 10.85
CA LYS A 80 15.71 -11.60 10.84
C LYS A 80 16.57 -12.15 9.70
N VAL A 81 16.84 -11.32 8.70
CA VAL A 81 17.61 -11.69 7.50
C VAL A 81 19.05 -11.18 7.59
N ALA A 82 19.33 -10.29 8.56
CA ALA A 82 20.67 -9.88 8.97
C ALA A 82 21.23 -10.84 10.03
#